data_AF-A0A925N056-F1
#
_entry.id   AF-A0A925N056-F1
#
_cell.length_a   1.000
_cell.length_b   1.000
_cell.length_c   1.000
_cell.angle_alpha   90.00
_cell.angle_beta   90.00
_cell.angle_gamma   90.00
#
_symmetry.space_group_name_H-M   'P 1'
#
loop_
_entity.id
_entity.type
_entity.pdbx_description
1 polymer ?
#
loop_
_entity_poly.entity_id
_entity_poly.type
_entity_poly.pdbx_seq_one_letter_code
_entity_poly.pdbx_strand_id
1 'polypeptide(L)'
;MRAATMLLPLAFAAAAPAAAEVRRADAQGFEIESTAMLVTTPADSYAALGRIGEWWNASHSFSGDAANMRLTLEAAGCFCEAIPATGGSVEHGRVIAAMPGEMLRIQSALGPLQSEPVTGILTWRLESVDGGTRVTMSYTVGPIRGDVPALAAAVDQVLTEQLNRLQTHLAH
;
A
#
# COMPACT_ATOMS: atom_id res chain seq x y z
N MET A 1 -7.60 3.22 57.51
CA MET A 1 -7.54 2.32 56.33
C MET A 1 -7.08 3.16 55.15
N ARG A 2 -5.85 2.98 54.66
CA ARG A 2 -5.31 3.74 53.53
C ARG A 2 -5.66 2.98 52.24
N ALA A 3 -6.46 3.60 51.37
CA ALA A 3 -6.79 3.06 50.06
C ALA A 3 -5.53 3.09 49.18
N ALA A 4 -5.10 1.92 48.71
CA ALA A 4 -4.00 1.79 47.76
C ALA A 4 -4.57 1.92 46.34
N THR A 5 -4.29 3.06 45.70
CA THR A 5 -4.62 3.29 44.29
C THR A 5 -3.70 2.44 43.44
N MET A 6 -4.23 1.37 42.85
CA MET A 6 -3.50 0.48 41.96
C MET A 6 -3.49 1.10 40.55
N LEU A 7 -2.37 1.70 40.16
CA LEU A 7 -2.15 2.17 38.79
C LEU A 7 -1.94 0.95 37.88
N LEU A 8 -2.91 0.69 37.00
CA LEU A 8 -2.82 -0.32 35.95
C LEU A 8 -1.88 0.22 34.84
N PRO A 9 -0.82 -0.50 34.45
CA PRO A 9 0.06 -0.03 33.39
C PRO A 9 -0.66 -0.16 32.05
N LEU A 10 -0.77 0.96 31.33
CA LEU A 10 -1.27 1.02 29.96
C LEU A 10 -0.19 0.37 29.06
N ALA A 11 -0.41 -0.88 28.65
CA ALA A 11 0.48 -1.56 27.72
C ALA A 11 0.34 -0.93 26.33
N PHE A 12 1.33 -0.15 25.92
CA PHE A 12 1.49 0.28 24.54
C PHE A 12 1.81 -0.97 23.70
N ALA A 13 0.84 -1.42 22.90
CA ALA A 13 1.11 -2.40 21.85
C ALA A 13 2.01 -1.72 20.81
N ALA A 14 3.31 -2.05 20.83
CA ALA A 14 4.22 -1.64 19.78
C ALA A 14 3.76 -2.26 18.46
N ALA A 15 3.40 -1.42 17.49
CA ALA A 15 3.13 -1.88 16.13
C ALA A 15 4.42 -2.53 15.59
N ALA A 16 4.38 -3.85 15.36
CA ALA A 16 5.48 -4.52 14.68
C ALA A 16 5.55 -3.98 13.23
N PRO A 17 6.76 -3.67 12.73
CA PRO A 17 6.93 -3.21 11.35
C PRO A 17 6.45 -4.29 10.38
N ALA A 18 5.89 -3.87 9.25
CA ALA A 18 5.50 -4.79 8.20
C ALA A 18 6.73 -5.57 7.71
N ALA A 19 6.65 -6.90 7.69
CA ALA A 19 7.64 -7.73 7.02
C ALA A 19 7.23 -7.87 5.56
N ALA A 20 8.16 -7.58 4.66
CA ALA A 20 7.99 -7.77 3.23
C ALA A 20 9.03 -8.75 2.70
N GLU A 21 8.63 -9.57 1.74
CA GLU A 21 9.47 -10.61 1.16
C GLU A 21 9.26 -10.66 -0.36
N VAL A 22 10.37 -10.60 -1.11
CA VAL A 22 10.39 -10.98 -2.52
C VAL A 22 10.20 -12.49 -2.61
N ARG A 23 8.99 -12.93 -2.94
CA ARG A 23 8.62 -14.35 -3.08
C ARG A 23 9.26 -14.99 -4.29
N ARG A 24 9.48 -14.20 -5.35
CA ARG A 24 10.02 -14.67 -6.63
C ARG A 24 10.63 -13.51 -7.40
N ALA A 25 11.74 -13.74 -8.09
CA ALA A 25 12.30 -12.84 -9.09
C ALA A 25 13.10 -13.66 -10.12
N ASP A 26 12.56 -13.81 -11.33
CA ASP A 26 13.21 -14.56 -12.42
C ASP A 26 12.79 -14.03 -13.80
N ALA A 27 13.11 -14.75 -14.87
CA ALA A 27 12.80 -14.34 -16.25
C ALA A 27 11.29 -14.14 -16.53
N GLN A 28 10.40 -14.65 -15.68
CA GLN A 28 8.95 -14.47 -15.79
C GLN A 28 8.43 -13.25 -15.01
N GLY A 29 9.30 -12.50 -14.33
CA GLY A 29 8.95 -11.34 -13.52
C GLY A 29 9.20 -11.56 -12.04
N PHE A 30 8.46 -10.87 -11.18
CA PHE A 30 8.65 -10.93 -9.73
C PHE A 30 7.35 -10.85 -8.95
N GLU A 31 7.42 -11.29 -7.70
CA GLU A 31 6.31 -11.26 -6.75
C GLU A 31 6.81 -10.75 -5.39
N ILE A 32 6.11 -9.77 -4.85
CA ILE A 32 6.33 -9.17 -3.54
C ILE A 32 5.08 -9.39 -2.70
N GLU A 33 5.26 -9.73 -1.43
CA GLU A 33 4.19 -9.76 -0.45
C GLU A 33 4.66 -9.12 0.86
N SER A 34 3.82 -8.25 1.42
CA SER A 34 4.04 -7.60 2.70
C SER A 34 2.78 -7.62 3.54
N THR A 35 2.93 -7.81 4.85
CA THR A 35 1.79 -7.88 5.78
C THR A 35 1.97 -6.90 6.93
N ALA A 36 0.90 -6.22 7.33
CA ALA A 36 0.87 -5.35 8.51
C ALA A 36 -0.41 -5.56 9.33
N MET A 37 -0.34 -5.16 10.60
CA MET A 37 -1.49 -5.12 11.51
C MET A 37 -1.98 -3.68 11.66
N LEU A 38 -3.24 -3.43 11.32
CA LEU A 38 -3.90 -2.13 11.45
C LEU A 38 -4.84 -2.17 12.65
N VAL A 39 -4.75 -1.18 13.54
CA VAL A 39 -5.59 -1.09 14.76
C VAL A 39 -6.93 -0.41 14.45
N THR A 40 -7.56 -0.85 13.36
CA THR A 40 -8.85 -0.33 12.89
C THR A 40 -9.65 -1.42 12.17
N THR A 41 -10.91 -1.15 11.84
CA THR A 41 -11.80 -2.12 11.19
C THR A 41 -11.41 -2.36 9.72
N PRO A 42 -11.80 -3.49 9.11
CA PRO A 42 -11.55 -3.71 7.68
C PRO A 42 -12.22 -2.66 6.80
N ALA A 43 -13.39 -2.16 7.21
CA ALA A 43 -14.10 -1.10 6.50
C ALA A 43 -13.31 0.22 6.51
N ASP A 44 -12.80 0.63 7.68
CA ASP A 44 -12.01 1.87 7.81
C ASP A 44 -10.65 1.75 7.11
N SER A 45 -10.01 0.57 7.21
CA SER A 45 -8.79 0.24 6.48
C SER A 45 -8.99 0.35 4.96
N TYR A 46 -10.09 -0.18 4.45
CA TYR A 46 -10.45 -0.10 3.03
C TYR A 46 -10.69 1.36 2.60
N ALA A 47 -11.45 2.12 3.40
CA ALA A 47 -11.72 3.53 3.12
C ALA A 47 -10.42 4.36 3.10
N ALA A 48 -9.45 4.03 3.95
CA ALA A 48 -8.14 4.69 4.01
C ALA A 48 -7.32 4.52 2.73
N LEU A 49 -7.46 3.40 2.00
CA LEU A 49 -6.82 3.24 0.70
C LEU A 49 -7.22 4.36 -0.27
N GLY A 50 -8.50 4.76 -0.26
CA GLY A 50 -9.01 5.84 -1.11
C GLY A 50 -8.47 7.23 -0.75
N ARG A 51 -7.99 7.40 0.48
CA ARG A 51 -7.34 8.62 0.98
C ARG A 51 -5.82 8.60 0.78
N ILE A 52 -5.37 8.03 -0.34
CA ILE A 52 -3.95 7.79 -0.62
C ILE A 52 -3.07 9.03 -0.45
N GLY A 53 -3.58 10.22 -0.77
CA GLY A 53 -2.84 11.47 -0.61
C GLY A 53 -2.55 11.88 0.82
N GLU A 54 -3.19 11.28 1.82
CA GLU A 54 -2.98 11.58 3.24
C GLU A 54 -1.80 10.79 3.85
N TRP A 55 -1.40 9.67 3.23
CA TRP A 55 -0.43 8.76 3.82
C TRP A 55 0.70 8.34 2.87
N TRP A 56 0.52 8.38 1.55
CA TRP A 56 1.59 8.05 0.60
C TRP A 56 2.82 8.94 0.81
N ASN A 57 4.04 8.38 0.73
CA ASN A 57 5.25 9.19 0.71
C ASN A 57 5.34 9.99 -0.60
N ALA A 58 5.31 11.32 -0.50
CA ALA A 58 5.44 12.25 -1.61
C ALA A 58 6.79 12.16 -2.36
N SER A 59 7.86 11.64 -1.73
CA SER A 59 9.12 11.35 -2.45
C SER A 59 8.97 10.26 -3.52
N HIS A 60 7.91 9.45 -3.44
CA HIS A 60 7.54 8.44 -4.44
C HIS A 60 6.30 8.88 -5.25
N SER A 61 6.21 10.17 -5.58
CA SER A 61 5.21 10.73 -6.49
C SER A 61 5.87 11.57 -7.60
N PHE A 62 5.15 11.81 -8.71
CA PHE A 62 5.70 12.58 -9.83
C PHE A 62 5.64 14.10 -9.59
N SER A 63 4.64 14.56 -8.84
CA SER A 63 4.46 15.96 -8.46
C SER A 63 5.30 16.37 -7.25
N GLY A 64 5.82 15.40 -6.49
CA GLY A 64 6.46 15.64 -5.20
C GLY A 64 5.49 15.97 -4.06
N ASP A 65 4.18 15.81 -4.29
CA ASP A 65 3.13 16.03 -3.29
C ASP A 65 2.04 14.96 -3.40
N ALA A 66 1.87 14.17 -2.33
CA ALA A 66 0.88 13.11 -2.27
C ALA A 66 -0.56 13.65 -2.31
N ALA A 67 -0.81 14.90 -1.93
CA ALA A 67 -2.16 15.49 -1.98
C ALA A 67 -2.72 15.58 -3.41
N ASN A 68 -1.85 15.49 -4.44
CA ASN A 68 -2.26 15.43 -5.83
C ASN A 68 -2.67 14.03 -6.29
N MET A 69 -2.52 13.01 -5.44
CA MET A 69 -2.83 11.61 -5.75
C MET A 69 -4.27 11.28 -5.34
N ARG A 70 -4.95 10.52 -6.20
CA ARG A 70 -6.30 9.99 -5.96
C ARG A 70 -6.35 8.50 -6.23
N LEU A 71 -7.08 7.76 -5.41
CA LEU A 71 -7.42 6.36 -5.65
C LEU A 71 -8.93 6.18 -5.54
N THR A 72 -9.60 6.02 -6.68
CA THR A 72 -11.05 5.79 -6.71
C THR A 72 -11.36 4.32 -6.45
N LEU A 73 -12.06 4.02 -5.34
CA LEU A 73 -12.33 2.66 -4.84
C LEU A 73 -13.47 1.94 -5.57
N GLU A 74 -13.45 1.96 -6.90
CA GLU A 74 -14.45 1.35 -7.77
C GLU A 74 -13.78 0.69 -8.98
N ALA A 75 -14.39 -0.33 -9.58
CA ALA A 75 -13.85 -0.89 -10.83
C ALA A 75 -13.79 0.18 -11.93
N ALA A 76 -12.69 0.18 -12.69
CA ALA A 76 -12.28 1.23 -13.63
C ALA A 76 -11.89 2.58 -12.98
N GLY A 77 -11.96 2.69 -11.65
CA GLY A 77 -11.49 3.83 -10.88
C GLY A 77 -9.99 4.06 -11.05
N CYS A 78 -9.58 5.33 -11.09
CA CYS A 78 -8.17 5.66 -11.33
C CYS A 78 -7.37 5.68 -10.03
N PHE A 79 -6.19 5.08 -10.07
CA PHE A 79 -5.05 5.51 -9.27
C PHE A 79 -4.27 6.55 -10.09
N CYS A 80 -4.54 7.83 -9.86
CA CYS A 80 -4.07 8.94 -10.68
C CYS A 80 -3.35 9.98 -9.83
N GLU A 81 -2.52 10.78 -10.47
CA GLU A 81 -1.87 11.93 -9.87
C GLU A 81 -1.99 13.13 -10.81
N ALA A 82 -2.34 14.30 -10.28
CA ALA A 82 -2.26 15.56 -11.00
C ALA A 82 -0.85 16.15 -10.92
N ILE A 83 -0.40 16.85 -11.97
CA ILE A 83 0.87 17.58 -12.00
C ILE A 83 0.59 19.08 -12.18
N PRO A 84 0.20 19.81 -11.11
CA PRO A 84 -0.25 21.20 -11.23
C PRO A 84 0.77 22.12 -11.91
N ALA A 85 2.06 21.90 -11.67
CA ALA A 85 3.14 22.71 -12.24
C ALA A 85 3.15 22.75 -13.78
N THR A 86 2.60 21.73 -14.44
CA THR A 86 2.55 21.63 -15.91
C THR A 86 1.12 21.50 -16.46
N GLY A 87 0.12 21.36 -15.59
CA GLY A 87 -1.23 20.93 -15.97
C GLY A 87 -1.31 19.48 -16.44
N GLY A 88 -0.25 18.69 -16.22
CA GLY A 88 -0.17 17.28 -16.60
C GLY A 88 -0.90 16.34 -15.63
N SER A 89 -0.89 15.05 -15.95
CA SER A 89 -1.39 14.00 -15.06
C SER A 89 -0.66 12.68 -15.32
N VAL A 90 -0.67 11.79 -14.33
CA VAL A 90 -0.10 10.45 -14.40
C VAL A 90 -1.15 9.43 -13.98
N GLU A 91 -1.34 8.37 -14.77
CA GLU A 91 -2.10 7.18 -14.37
C GLU A 91 -1.13 6.15 -13.79
N HIS A 92 -1.10 6.00 -12.47
CA HIS A 92 -0.32 4.97 -11.78
C HIS A 92 -0.94 3.58 -11.98
N GLY A 93 -2.26 3.52 -12.12
CA GLY A 93 -2.97 2.29 -12.41
C GLY A 93 -4.48 2.45 -12.38
N ARG A 94 -5.17 1.33 -12.56
CA ARG A 94 -6.63 1.27 -12.61
C ARG A 94 -7.14 0.14 -11.73
N VAL A 95 -8.14 0.44 -10.92
CA VAL A 95 -8.82 -0.57 -10.10
C VAL A 95 -9.56 -1.53 -11.02
N ILE A 96 -9.30 -2.83 -10.86
CA ILE A 96 -9.92 -3.90 -11.64
C ILE A 96 -10.82 -4.80 -10.78
N ALA A 97 -10.72 -4.72 -9.44
CA ALA A 97 -11.68 -5.30 -8.52
C ALA A 97 -11.75 -4.48 -7.23
N ALA A 98 -12.96 -4.26 -6.72
CA ALA A 98 -13.24 -3.47 -5.52
C ALA A 98 -14.30 -4.19 -4.69
N MET A 99 -13.88 -4.84 -3.60
CA MET A 99 -14.75 -5.50 -2.62
C MET A 99 -14.60 -4.74 -1.29
N PRO A 100 -15.52 -3.82 -0.96
CA PRO A 100 -15.41 -2.97 0.21
C PRO A 100 -15.19 -3.75 1.51
N GLY A 101 -14.15 -3.37 2.25
CA GLY A 101 -13.78 -4.02 3.51
C GLY A 101 -13.04 -5.35 3.37
N GLU A 102 -12.79 -5.83 2.14
CA GLU A 102 -12.18 -7.15 1.90
C GLU A 102 -10.97 -7.07 0.98
N MET A 103 -11.12 -6.45 -0.20
CA MET A 103 -10.06 -6.49 -1.22
C MET A 103 -10.15 -5.33 -2.21
N LEU A 104 -9.00 -4.73 -2.52
CA LEU A 104 -8.84 -3.84 -3.67
C LEU A 104 -7.74 -4.38 -4.57
N ARG A 105 -8.02 -4.50 -5.87
CA ARG A 105 -7.04 -4.92 -6.88
C ARG A 105 -6.87 -3.87 -7.94
N ILE A 106 -5.61 -3.53 -8.22
CA ILE A 106 -5.21 -2.48 -9.15
C ILE A 106 -4.29 -3.10 -10.20
N GLN A 107 -4.63 -2.94 -11.47
CA GLN A 107 -3.69 -3.15 -12.56
C GLN A 107 -2.79 -1.92 -12.63
N SER A 108 -1.48 -2.10 -12.40
CA SER A 108 -0.54 -1.00 -12.25
C SER A 108 0.88 -1.41 -12.64
N ALA A 109 1.54 -0.56 -13.39
CA ALA A 109 2.99 -0.61 -13.62
C ALA A 109 3.61 0.57 -12.86
N LEU A 110 4.07 0.32 -11.62
CA LEU A 110 4.47 1.37 -10.70
C LEU A 110 5.82 2.01 -11.08
N GLY A 111 5.90 3.34 -10.98
CA GLY A 111 7.13 4.11 -11.13
C GLY A 111 7.89 3.79 -12.43
N PRO A 112 9.13 3.29 -12.36
CA PRO A 112 9.93 3.00 -13.56
C PRO A 112 9.34 1.89 -14.44
N LEU A 113 8.41 1.07 -13.91
CA LEU A 113 7.76 0.01 -14.69
C LEU A 113 6.77 0.57 -15.72
N GLN A 114 6.29 1.81 -15.55
CA GLN A 114 5.27 2.40 -16.41
C GLN A 114 5.73 2.58 -17.86
N SER A 115 7.03 2.72 -18.10
CA SER A 115 7.61 2.84 -19.45
C SER A 115 7.86 1.49 -20.13
N GLU A 116 7.60 0.38 -19.43
CA GLU A 116 7.83 -0.97 -19.90
C GLU A 116 6.51 -1.62 -20.36
N PRO A 117 6.52 -2.53 -21.35
CA PRO A 117 5.33 -3.22 -21.84
C PRO A 117 4.91 -4.34 -20.87
N VAL A 118 4.77 -4.02 -19.58
CA VAL A 118 4.53 -4.96 -18.49
C VAL A 118 3.18 -4.74 -17.84
N THR A 119 2.64 -5.80 -17.25
CA THR A 119 1.47 -5.71 -16.38
C THR A 119 1.90 -6.06 -14.97
N GLY A 120 1.59 -5.17 -14.02
CA GLY A 120 1.65 -5.47 -12.60
C GLY A 120 0.26 -5.50 -11.99
N ILE A 121 0.07 -6.34 -10.97
CA ILE A 121 -1.18 -6.49 -10.23
C ILE A 121 -0.90 -6.24 -8.75
N LEU A 122 -1.32 -5.09 -8.26
CA LEU A 122 -1.26 -4.71 -6.84
C LEU A 122 -2.59 -5.12 -6.19
N THR A 123 -2.53 -5.99 -5.19
CA THR A 123 -3.71 -6.41 -4.42
C THR A 123 -3.53 -6.08 -2.95
N TRP A 124 -4.49 -5.36 -2.39
CA TRP A 124 -4.71 -5.18 -0.97
C TRP A 124 -5.78 -6.18 -0.53
N ARG A 125 -5.47 -7.02 0.45
CA ARG A 125 -6.45 -7.88 1.14
C ARG A 125 -6.55 -7.46 2.59
N LEU A 126 -7.76 -7.48 3.12
CA LEU A 126 -8.10 -7.04 4.46
C LEU A 126 -8.84 -8.17 5.15
N GLU A 127 -8.26 -8.66 6.24
CA GLU A 127 -8.82 -9.75 7.03
C GLU A 127 -9.09 -9.23 8.44
N SER A 128 -10.32 -9.41 8.91
CA SER A 128 -10.65 -9.15 10.31
C SER A 128 -9.88 -10.11 11.22
N VAL A 129 -9.25 -9.59 12.26
CA VAL A 129 -8.61 -10.38 13.31
C VAL A 129 -8.92 -9.80 14.68
N ASP A 130 -8.57 -10.53 15.75
CA ASP A 130 -8.66 -10.01 17.11
C ASP A 130 -7.84 -8.71 17.23
N GLY A 131 -8.52 -7.62 17.57
CA GLY A 131 -7.89 -6.31 17.79
C GLY A 131 -7.68 -5.44 16.55
N GLY A 132 -8.13 -5.84 15.36
CA GLY A 132 -8.08 -4.98 14.18
C GLY A 132 -8.15 -5.70 12.84
N THR A 133 -7.35 -5.23 11.88
CA THR A 133 -7.31 -5.76 10.51
C THR A 133 -5.89 -6.21 10.18
N ARG A 134 -5.74 -7.43 9.68
CA ARG A 134 -4.53 -7.84 8.97
C ARG A 134 -4.66 -7.36 7.53
N VAL A 135 -3.72 -6.53 7.09
CA VAL A 135 -3.60 -6.14 5.69
C VAL A 135 -2.47 -6.93 5.03
N THR A 136 -2.77 -7.54 3.90
CA THR A 136 -1.79 -8.20 3.04
C THR A 136 -1.73 -7.45 1.72
N MET A 137 -0.57 -6.86 1.42
CA MET A 137 -0.29 -6.17 0.17
C MET A 137 0.60 -7.06 -0.69
N SER A 138 0.13 -7.42 -1.88
CA SER A 138 0.88 -8.24 -2.83
C SER A 138 1.04 -7.50 -4.15
N TYR A 139 2.20 -7.62 -4.78
CA TYR A 139 2.47 -7.06 -6.10
C TYR A 139 3.15 -8.09 -6.98
N THR A 140 2.46 -8.52 -8.03
CA THR A 140 2.97 -9.47 -9.02
C THR A 140 3.20 -8.74 -10.33
N VAL A 141 4.40 -8.84 -10.89
CA VAL A 141 4.78 -8.23 -12.17
C VAL A 141 5.17 -9.33 -13.14
N GLY A 142 4.66 -9.25 -14.36
CA GLY A 142 5.01 -10.17 -15.44
C GLY A 142 6.45 -10.00 -15.95
N PRO A 143 6.84 -10.67 -17.04
CA PRO A 143 8.18 -10.60 -17.60
C PRO A 143 8.60 -9.16 -17.91
N ILE A 144 9.80 -8.77 -17.49
CA ILE A 144 10.37 -7.43 -17.69
C ILE A 144 11.84 -7.52 -18.07
N ARG A 145 12.31 -6.57 -18.88
CA ARG A 145 13.73 -6.47 -19.26
C ARG A 145 14.56 -5.88 -18.11
N GLY A 146 15.87 -6.16 -18.13
CA GLY A 146 16.82 -5.64 -17.15
C GLY A 146 17.06 -6.61 -16.00
N ASP A 147 17.57 -6.07 -14.89
CA ASP A 147 17.89 -6.84 -13.69
C ASP A 147 16.62 -7.00 -12.82
N VAL A 148 15.90 -8.11 -13.04
CA VAL A 148 14.64 -8.40 -12.34
C VAL A 148 14.82 -8.46 -10.82
N PRO A 149 15.82 -9.16 -10.25
CA PRO A 149 16.08 -9.12 -8.81
C PRO A 149 16.32 -7.72 -8.24
N ALA A 150 17.12 -6.88 -8.92
CA ALA A 150 17.38 -5.52 -8.47
C ALA A 150 16.11 -4.65 -8.50
N LEU A 151 15.30 -4.79 -9.56
CA LEU A 151 13.99 -4.12 -9.67
C LEU A 151 13.04 -4.58 -8.56
N ALA A 152 12.93 -5.89 -8.32
CA ALA A 152 12.09 -6.44 -7.27
C ALA A 152 12.47 -5.90 -5.89
N ALA A 153 13.75 -5.86 -5.56
CA ALA A 153 14.23 -5.32 -4.29
C ALA A 153 13.93 -3.82 -4.12
N ALA A 154 14.10 -3.02 -5.18
CA ALA A 154 13.78 -1.59 -5.13
C ALA A 154 12.26 -1.34 -4.96
N VAL A 155 11.43 -2.09 -5.68
CA VAL A 155 9.97 -2.00 -5.57
C VAL A 155 9.49 -2.48 -4.20
N ASP A 156 10.08 -3.53 -3.65
CA ASP A 156 9.77 -4.05 -2.31
C ASP A 156 10.00 -2.99 -1.22
N GLN A 157 11.13 -2.28 -1.28
CA GLN A 157 11.44 -1.19 -0.35
C GLN A 157 10.37 -0.09 -0.39
N VAL A 158 10.00 0.36 -1.60
CA VAL A 158 8.99 1.41 -1.77
C VAL A 158 7.65 0.93 -1.25
N LEU A 159 7.19 -0.26 -1.64
CA LEU A 159 5.90 -0.78 -1.21
C LEU A 159 5.83 -0.96 0.31
N THR A 160 6.86 -1.54 0.91
CA THR A 160 6.96 -1.71 2.37
C THR A 160 6.86 -0.38 3.11
N GLU A 161 7.55 0.65 2.61
CA GLU A 161 7.47 2.00 3.16
C GLU A 161 6.03 2.52 3.14
N GLN A 162 5.33 2.39 2.01
CA GLN A 162 3.96 2.86 1.88
C GLN A 162 2.98 2.09 2.78
N LEU A 163 3.18 0.79 2.96
CA LEU A 163 2.39 -0.01 3.89
C LEU A 163 2.60 0.44 5.35
N ASN A 164 3.84 0.70 5.76
CA ASN A 164 4.15 1.22 7.09
C ASN A 164 3.56 2.61 7.33
N ARG A 165 3.52 3.47 6.30
CA ARG A 165 2.89 4.79 6.39
C ARG A 165 1.37 4.71 6.52
N LEU A 166 0.72 3.81 5.77
CA LEU A 166 -0.70 3.52 5.95
C LEU A 166 -0.99 3.03 7.38
N GLN A 167 -0.18 2.11 7.91
CA GLN A 167 -0.28 1.64 9.29
C GLN A 167 -0.17 2.78 10.29
N THR A 168 0.80 3.67 10.11
CA THR A 168 1.00 4.84 10.97
C THR A 168 -0.17 5.83 10.89
N HIS A 169 -0.69 6.09 9.68
CA HIS A 169 -1.85 6.96 9.46
C HIS A 169 -3.11 6.46 10.19
N LEU A 170 -3.27 5.14 10.35
CA LEU A 170 -4.43 4.50 11.00
C LEU A 170 -4.21 4.15 12.47
N ALA A 171 -3.09 4.56 13.07
CA ALA A 171 -2.79 4.27 14.49
C ALA A 171 -3.41 5.29 15.48
N HIS A 172 -4.23 6.23 14.98
CA HIS A 172 -4.84 7.33 15.72
C HIS A 172 -6.34 7.46 15.40
#